data_AF-A0A968CM35-F1
#
_entry.id   AF-A0A968CM35-F1
#
_cell.length_a   1.000
_cell.length_b   1.000
_cell.length_c   1.000
_cell.angle_alpha   90.00
_cell.angle_beta   90.00
_cell.angle_gamma   90.00
#
_symmetry.space_group_name_H-M   'P 1'
#
loop_
_entity.id
_entity.type
_entity.pdbx_description
1 polymer ?
#
loop_
_entity_poly.entity_id
_entity_poly.type
_entity_poly.pdbx_seq_one_letter_code
_entity_poly.pdbx_strand_id
1 'polypeptide(L)'
;GIRVRHFGASEIFLDGKRLFKYGTVGQNAEEEKRFYPQFPRTVIFSGEDHVLAVRYSNHSQSEYVRKLSSLGFSMNMGHTDDAHVVKLWWSVRYKTYMFILMVASLLLALFHIILFFYNPKQKLNLYLSLLSISFAAHALFTFQNHFTSDPDLFVLFTQLKVLTSVVLVLLLLLTMYKLFYPKLPKLIFL
;
A
#
# COMPACT_ATOMS: atom_id res chain seq x y z
N GLY A 1 16.79 17.09 -1.08
CA GLY A 1 15.35 16.97 -0.82
C GLY A 1 15.06 16.42 0.57
N ILE A 2 13.86 16.71 1.09
CA ILE A 2 13.35 16.27 2.40
C ILE A 2 12.18 15.31 2.18
N ARG A 3 12.21 14.16 2.85
CA ARG A 3 11.12 13.20 2.89
C ARG A 3 10.58 13.09 4.30
N VAL A 4 9.28 13.30 4.46
CA VAL A 4 8.58 13.05 5.72
C VAL A 4 7.67 11.83 5.57
N ARG A 5 7.50 11.05 6.63
CA ARG A 5 6.48 10.00 6.74
C ARG A 5 5.84 10.06 8.12
N HIS A 6 4.51 10.10 8.16
CA HIS A 6 3.68 10.00 9.37
C HIS A 6 2.23 9.73 8.99
N PHE A 7 1.41 9.38 9.98
CA PHE A 7 -0.06 9.24 9.84
C PHE A 7 -0.86 10.40 10.45
N GLY A 8 -0.18 11.39 11.04
CA GLY A 8 -0.79 12.61 11.60
C GLY A 8 -0.76 13.80 10.64
N ALA A 9 -0.52 14.99 11.19
CA ALA A 9 -0.28 16.23 10.45
C ALA A 9 1.08 16.84 10.81
N SER A 10 1.69 17.56 9.87
CA SER A 10 2.93 18.31 10.14
C SER A 10 3.05 19.62 9.39
N GLU A 11 3.76 20.56 10.00
CA GLU A 11 4.25 21.79 9.38
C GLU A 11 5.77 21.83 9.54
N ILE A 12 6.48 22.09 8.43
CA ILE A 12 7.94 22.05 8.37
C ILE A 12 8.42 23.47 8.09
N PHE A 13 9.40 23.94 8.86
CA PHE A 13 9.94 25.29 8.79
C PHE A 13 11.45 25.25 8.60
N LEU A 14 11.98 26.12 7.77
CA LEU A 14 13.41 26.36 7.56
C LEU A 14 13.69 27.82 7.91
N ASP A 15 14.58 28.04 8.88
CA ASP A 15 14.98 29.36 9.36
C ASP A 15 13.78 30.24 9.75
N GLY A 16 12.81 29.62 10.45
CA GLY A 16 11.57 30.23 10.89
C GLY A 16 10.50 30.42 9.78
N LYS A 17 10.83 30.19 8.51
CA LYS A 17 9.88 30.27 7.39
C LYS A 17 9.25 28.92 7.10
N ARG A 18 7.93 28.86 6.97
CA ARG A 18 7.22 27.61 6.65
C ARG A 18 7.55 27.15 5.23
N LEU A 19 8.15 25.96 5.10
CA LEU A 19 8.44 25.32 3.81
C LEU A 19 7.22 24.57 3.28
N PHE A 20 6.72 23.60 4.04
CA PHE A 20 5.63 22.73 3.61
C PHE A 20 4.67 22.42 4.75
N LYS A 21 3.45 22.05 4.38
CA LYS A 21 2.36 21.65 5.26
C LYS A 21 1.76 20.34 4.76
N TYR A 22 1.59 19.38 5.65
CA TYR A 22 0.93 18.10 5.43
C TYR A 22 -0.24 17.99 6.40
N GLY A 23 -1.46 18.25 5.92
CA GLY A 23 -2.62 18.30 6.79
C GLY A 23 -2.64 19.56 7.66
N THR A 24 -3.45 19.61 8.71
CA THR A 24 -3.51 20.70 9.69
C THR A 24 -3.17 20.18 11.06
N VAL A 25 -2.16 20.77 11.70
CA VAL A 25 -1.78 20.46 13.09
C VAL A 25 -2.82 21.06 14.03
N GLY A 26 -3.40 20.22 14.90
CA GLY A 26 -4.42 20.61 15.88
C GLY A 26 -4.00 20.28 17.31
N GLN A 27 -4.59 20.99 18.29
CA GLN A 27 -4.38 20.67 19.71
C GLN A 27 -5.24 19.49 20.18
N ASN A 28 -6.24 19.11 19.39
CA ASN A 28 -7.14 17.99 19.62
C ASN A 28 -7.49 17.28 18.29
N ALA A 29 -8.23 16.17 18.39
CA ALA A 29 -8.61 15.34 17.23
C ALA A 29 -9.55 16.04 16.24
N GLU A 30 -10.34 17.03 16.67
CA GLU A 30 -11.29 17.74 15.81
C GLU A 30 -10.60 18.79 14.94
N GLU A 31 -9.58 19.45 15.47
CA GLU A 31 -8.75 20.43 14.76
C GLU A 31 -7.74 19.78 13.81
N GLU A 32 -7.32 18.54 14.11
CA GLU A 32 -6.32 17.83 13.32
C GLU A 32 -6.91 17.33 11.99
N LYS A 33 -6.33 17.79 10.88
CA LYS A 33 -6.57 17.20 9.56
C LYS A 33 -5.37 16.38 9.15
N ARG A 34 -5.49 15.06 9.24
CA ARG A 34 -4.37 14.13 8.97
C ARG A 34 -4.04 14.07 7.47
N PHE A 35 -2.77 13.84 7.14
CA PHE A 35 -2.32 13.70 5.76
C PHE A 35 -1.11 12.76 5.71
N TYR A 36 -1.14 11.76 4.82
CA TYR A 36 -0.06 10.82 4.61
C TYR A 36 0.90 11.30 3.50
N PRO A 37 2.14 11.72 3.83
CA PRO A 37 3.06 12.24 2.82
C PRO A 37 3.62 11.12 1.92
N GLN A 38 3.37 11.23 0.61
CA GLN A 38 3.79 10.22 -0.37
C GLN A 38 5.17 10.52 -0.99
N PHE A 39 5.40 11.78 -1.34
CA PHE A 39 6.56 12.19 -2.13
C PHE A 39 7.50 13.11 -1.35
N PRO A 40 8.83 12.96 -1.53
CA PRO A 40 9.79 13.91 -1.00
C PRO A 40 9.64 15.28 -1.66
N ARG A 41 10.00 16.35 -0.96
CA ARG A 41 9.97 17.73 -1.43
C ARG A 41 11.39 18.27 -1.60
N THR A 42 11.62 19.03 -2.66
CA THR A 42 12.90 19.70 -2.89
C THR A 42 13.02 20.90 -1.95
N VAL A 43 14.18 21.04 -1.33
CA VAL A 43 14.54 22.19 -0.47
C VAL A 43 15.90 22.66 -0.93
N ILE A 44 16.07 23.97 -1.02
CA ILE A 44 17.33 24.63 -1.34
C ILE A 44 17.81 25.27 -0.04
N PHE A 45 19.03 24.93 0.35
CA PHE A 45 19.74 25.55 1.47
C PHE A 45 20.64 26.66 0.93
N SER A 46 20.74 27.76 1.64
CA SER A 46 21.53 28.94 1.26
C SER A 46 22.22 29.53 2.49
N GLY A 47 23.55 29.51 2.51
CA GLY A 47 24.32 29.83 3.71
C GLY A 47 24.88 28.56 4.36
N GLU A 48 25.45 28.72 5.55
CA GLU A 48 26.17 27.64 6.24
C GLU A 48 25.30 26.96 7.30
N ASP A 49 24.61 27.75 8.13
CA ASP A 49 23.76 27.25 9.22
C ASP A 49 22.27 27.38 8.92
N HIS A 50 21.54 26.30 9.16
CA HIS A 50 20.10 26.23 8.93
C HIS A 50 19.38 25.55 10.09
N VAL A 51 18.23 26.11 10.49
CA VAL A 51 17.35 25.53 11.50
C VAL A 51 16.13 24.94 10.83
N LEU A 52 15.98 23.62 10.95
CA LEU A 52 14.80 22.90 10.51
C LEU A 52 13.91 22.56 11.71
N ALA A 53 12.71 23.13 11.75
CA ALA A 53 11.72 22.83 12.80
C ALA A 53 10.53 22.07 12.22
N VAL A 54 10.02 21.11 12.98
CA VAL A 54 8.82 20.34 12.62
C VAL A 54 7.80 20.47 13.74
N ARG A 55 6.64 21.03 13.41
CA ARG A 55 5.46 21.00 14.26
C ARG A 55 4.61 19.80 13.85
N TYR A 56 4.27 18.92 14.79
CA TYR A 56 3.60 17.64 14.52
C TYR A 56 2.44 17.41 15.48
N SER A 57 1.35 16.84 14.99
CA SER A 57 0.28 16.26 15.81
C SER A 57 -0.17 14.92 15.23
N ASN A 58 -0.59 14.00 16.11
CA ASN A 58 -1.27 12.78 15.74
C ASN A 58 -2.15 12.29 16.89
N HIS A 59 -3.40 12.73 16.89
CA HIS A 59 -4.37 12.36 17.94
C HIS A 59 -4.93 10.94 17.76
N SER A 60 -4.66 10.29 16.60
CA SER A 60 -5.03 8.91 16.30
C SER A 60 -3.88 7.90 16.50
N GLN A 61 -2.81 8.31 17.20
CA GLN A 61 -1.58 7.50 17.32
C GLN A 61 -1.84 6.10 17.90
N SER A 62 -2.63 5.98 18.96
CA SER A 62 -2.91 4.70 19.62
C SER A 62 -3.53 3.67 18.66
N GLU A 63 -4.39 4.12 17.76
CA GLU A 63 -5.00 3.27 16.73
C GLU A 63 -3.97 2.81 15.70
N TYR A 64 -3.12 3.71 15.22
CA TYR A 64 -2.10 3.38 14.22
C TYR A 64 -0.99 2.48 14.78
N VAL A 65 -0.63 2.64 16.06
CA VAL A 65 0.31 1.73 16.73
C VAL A 65 -0.27 0.32 16.75
N ARG A 66 -1.54 0.16 17.11
CA ARG A 66 -2.21 -1.14 17.13
C ARG A 66 -2.28 -1.78 15.74
N LYS A 67 -2.57 -1.00 14.69
CA LYS A 67 -2.80 -1.52 13.34
C LYS A 67 -1.51 -1.71 12.52
N LEU A 68 -0.51 -0.85 12.70
CA LEU A 68 0.66 -0.74 11.82
C LEU A 68 2.00 -0.70 12.57
N SER A 69 2.01 -0.70 13.92
CA SER A 69 3.23 -0.53 14.72
C SER A 69 4.04 0.73 14.35
N SER A 70 3.37 1.78 13.87
CA SER A 70 4.01 3.04 13.46
C SER A 70 3.82 4.11 14.53
N LEU A 71 4.92 4.66 15.02
CA LEU A 71 4.97 5.71 16.04
C LEU A 71 5.52 7.01 15.44
N GLY A 72 4.81 8.11 15.69
CA GLY A 72 5.29 9.47 15.41
C GLY A 72 5.52 9.78 13.92
N PHE A 73 6.66 10.41 13.64
CA PHE A 73 7.08 10.76 12.30
C PHE A 73 8.54 10.40 12.06
N SER A 74 8.91 10.23 10.79
CA SER A 74 10.29 10.14 10.36
C SER A 74 10.57 11.15 9.27
N MET A 75 11.76 11.73 9.30
CA MET A 75 12.23 12.68 8.32
C MET A 75 13.61 12.24 7.82
N ASN A 76 13.78 12.21 6.51
CA ASN A 76 15.05 11.88 5.86
C ASN A 76 15.42 13.01 4.92
N MET A 77 16.70 13.37 4.90
CA MET A 77 17.25 14.38 4.00
C MET A 77 18.37 13.76 3.17
N GLY A 78 18.51 14.19 1.93
CA GLY A 78 19.56 13.71 1.05
C GLY A 78 19.64 14.55 -0.22
N HIS A 79 20.66 14.30 -1.04
CA HIS A 79 20.82 15.00 -2.31
C HIS A 79 19.60 14.74 -3.21
N THR A 80 19.10 15.79 -3.88
CA THR A 80 17.83 15.73 -4.61
C THR A 80 17.93 14.78 -5.81
N ASP A 81 19.07 14.73 -6.47
CA ASP A 81 19.23 14.00 -7.72
C ASP A 81 19.21 12.48 -7.53
N ASP A 82 19.82 11.96 -6.46
CA ASP A 82 19.81 10.50 -6.21
C ASP A 82 18.53 10.02 -5.53
N ALA A 83 18.01 10.78 -4.55
CA ALA A 83 16.90 10.32 -3.72
C ALA A 83 15.52 10.52 -4.35
N HIS A 84 15.36 11.52 -5.21
CA HIS A 84 14.07 11.79 -5.87
C HIS A 84 13.93 11.01 -7.17
N VAL A 85 14.95 11.05 -8.03
CA VAL A 85 14.89 10.44 -9.36
C VAL A 85 14.74 8.93 -9.20
N VAL A 86 15.69 8.25 -8.56
CA VAL A 86 15.66 6.79 -8.36
C VAL A 86 14.34 6.33 -7.74
N LYS A 87 13.88 7.03 -6.69
CA LYS A 87 12.67 6.63 -5.97
C LYS A 87 11.38 6.95 -6.72
N LEU A 88 11.33 8.03 -7.48
CA LEU A 88 10.21 8.33 -8.37
C LEU A 88 10.14 7.27 -9.49
N TRP A 89 11.28 6.91 -10.09
CA TRP A 89 11.37 5.84 -11.09
C TRP A 89 10.91 4.50 -10.51
N TRP A 90 11.41 4.10 -9.34
CA TRP A 90 10.94 2.89 -8.65
C TRP A 90 9.44 2.96 -8.36
N SER A 91 8.94 4.10 -7.89
CA SER A 91 7.51 4.25 -7.61
C SER A 91 6.66 4.16 -8.87
N VAL A 92 7.06 4.78 -9.98
CA VAL A 92 6.32 4.74 -11.24
C VAL A 92 6.37 3.32 -11.81
N ARG A 93 7.56 2.73 -11.91
CA ARG A 93 7.76 1.37 -12.41
C ARG A 93 6.97 0.34 -11.62
N TYR A 94 7.03 0.42 -10.29
CA TYR A 94 6.27 -0.48 -9.41
C TYR A 94 4.76 -0.32 -9.60
N LYS A 95 4.25 0.93 -9.68
CA LYS A 95 2.83 1.20 -9.96
C LYS A 95 2.40 0.63 -11.31
N THR A 96 3.20 0.83 -12.36
CA THR A 96 2.94 0.30 -13.69
C THR A 96 2.89 -1.22 -13.68
N TYR A 97 3.84 -1.88 -12.99
CA TYR A 97 3.85 -3.34 -12.87
C TYR A 97 2.64 -3.88 -12.11
N MET A 98 2.24 -3.25 -11.00
CA MET A 98 1.04 -3.65 -10.26
C MET A 98 -0.22 -3.44 -11.09
N PHE A 99 -0.31 -2.37 -11.88
CA PHE A 99 -1.43 -2.14 -12.79
C PHE A 99 -1.50 -3.20 -13.89
N ILE A 100 -0.38 -3.49 -14.55
CA ILE A 100 -0.31 -4.55 -15.58
C ILE A 100 -0.67 -5.90 -14.98
N LEU A 101 -0.14 -6.24 -13.81
CA LEU A 101 -0.43 -7.49 -13.11
C LEU A 101 -1.92 -7.58 -12.77
N MET A 102 -2.54 -6.50 -12.30
CA MET A 102 -3.97 -6.44 -12.01
C MET A 102 -4.79 -6.74 -13.28
N VAL A 103 -4.53 -6.04 -14.38
CA VAL A 103 -5.28 -6.20 -15.63
C VAL A 103 -5.07 -7.61 -16.21
N ALA A 104 -3.83 -8.09 -16.26
CA ALA A 104 -3.52 -9.43 -16.76
C ALA A 104 -4.21 -10.53 -15.93
N SER A 105 -4.23 -10.38 -14.60
CA SER A 105 -4.91 -11.32 -13.70
C SER A 105 -6.42 -11.30 -13.88
N LEU A 106 -7.03 -10.13 -14.14
CA LEU A 106 -8.46 -10.02 -14.45
C LEU A 106 -8.82 -10.68 -15.79
N LEU A 107 -7.99 -10.50 -16.81
CA LEU A 107 -8.17 -11.16 -18.11
C LEU A 107 -8.06 -12.68 -17.97
N LEU A 108 -7.09 -13.17 -17.20
CA LEU A 108 -6.93 -14.59 -16.91
C LEU A 108 -8.11 -15.15 -16.11
N ALA A 109 -8.61 -14.39 -15.13
CA ALA A 109 -9.80 -14.74 -14.39
C ALA A 109 -11.02 -14.91 -15.31
N LEU A 110 -11.24 -13.92 -16.20
CA LEU A 110 -12.34 -13.96 -17.16
C LEU A 110 -12.22 -15.16 -18.12
N PHE A 111 -11.03 -15.42 -18.63
CA PHE A 111 -10.75 -16.58 -19.49
C PHE A 111 -11.12 -17.90 -18.79
N HIS A 112 -10.69 -18.09 -17.54
CA HIS A 112 -11.02 -19.29 -16.77
C HIS A 112 -12.51 -19.38 -16.37
N ILE A 113 -13.19 -18.26 -16.14
CA ILE A 113 -14.64 -18.23 -15.91
C ILE A 113 -15.38 -18.73 -17.17
N ILE A 114 -15.00 -18.24 -18.35
CA ILE A 114 -15.58 -18.67 -19.62
C ILE A 114 -15.38 -20.18 -19.84
N LEU A 115 -14.16 -20.68 -19.62
CA LEU A 115 -13.87 -22.12 -19.72
C LEU A 115 -14.63 -22.95 -18.69
N PHE A 116 -14.86 -22.43 -17.49
CA PHE A 116 -15.66 -23.10 -16.48
C PHE A 116 -17.13 -23.21 -16.89
N PHE A 117 -17.73 -22.16 -17.46
CA PHE A 117 -19.10 -22.24 -17.97
C PHE A 117 -19.23 -23.19 -19.17
N TYR A 118 -18.20 -23.26 -20.03
CA TYR A 118 -18.17 -24.21 -21.14
C TYR A 118 -18.02 -25.67 -20.68
N ASN A 119 -17.19 -25.92 -19.66
CA ASN A 119 -16.98 -27.26 -19.11
C ASN A 119 -17.01 -27.27 -17.56
N PRO A 120 -18.21 -27.24 -16.95
CA PRO A 120 -18.34 -27.17 -15.49
C PRO A 120 -17.82 -28.42 -14.77
N LYS A 121 -17.67 -29.55 -15.47
CA LYS A 121 -17.09 -30.78 -14.92
C LYS A 121 -15.61 -30.59 -14.58
N GLN A 122 -14.90 -29.73 -15.31
CA GLN A 122 -13.50 -29.39 -15.06
C GLN A 122 -13.39 -28.27 -14.01
N LYS A 123 -13.65 -28.62 -12.74
CA LYS A 123 -13.60 -27.68 -11.60
C LYS A 123 -12.27 -26.92 -11.46
N LEU A 124 -11.19 -27.40 -12.09
CA LEU A 124 -9.89 -26.72 -12.12
C LEU A 124 -10.00 -25.27 -12.64
N ASN A 125 -10.84 -25.02 -13.66
CA ASN A 125 -11.04 -23.67 -14.20
C ASN A 125 -11.65 -22.72 -13.16
N LEU A 126 -12.50 -23.21 -12.26
CA LEU A 126 -13.03 -22.40 -11.16
C LEU A 126 -11.94 -22.04 -10.13
N TYR A 127 -11.06 -22.97 -9.78
CA TYR A 127 -9.96 -22.67 -8.86
C TYR A 127 -8.97 -21.67 -9.47
N LEU A 128 -8.64 -21.84 -10.75
CA LEU A 128 -7.76 -20.91 -11.47
C LEU A 128 -8.37 -19.51 -11.61
N SER A 129 -9.68 -19.39 -11.84
CA SER A 129 -10.32 -18.08 -11.88
C SER A 129 -10.32 -17.40 -10.51
N LEU A 130 -10.65 -18.12 -9.43
CA LEU A 130 -10.60 -17.59 -8.07
C LEU A 130 -9.18 -17.15 -7.68
N LEU A 131 -8.17 -17.96 -8.01
CA LEU A 131 -6.77 -17.60 -7.80
C LEU A 131 -6.40 -16.32 -8.56
N SER A 132 -6.81 -16.21 -9.81
CA SER A 132 -6.55 -15.02 -10.65
C SER A 132 -7.26 -13.77 -10.12
N ILE A 133 -8.49 -13.88 -9.62
CA ILE A 133 -9.21 -12.79 -8.93
C ILE A 133 -8.45 -12.35 -7.68
N SER A 134 -7.93 -13.30 -6.90
CA SER A 134 -7.16 -12.98 -5.69
C SER A 134 -5.86 -12.25 -6.01
N PHE A 135 -5.14 -12.64 -7.07
CA PHE A 135 -3.99 -11.88 -7.61
C PHE A 135 -4.38 -10.46 -8.03
N ALA A 136 -5.48 -10.30 -8.76
CA ALA A 136 -5.97 -8.99 -9.18
C ALA A 136 -6.31 -8.09 -7.97
N ALA A 137 -6.99 -8.62 -6.96
CA ALA A 137 -7.33 -7.90 -5.74
C ALA A 137 -6.08 -7.49 -4.95
N HIS A 138 -5.10 -8.38 -4.82
CA HIS A 138 -3.83 -8.07 -4.18
C HIS A 138 -3.07 -6.95 -4.90
N ALA A 139 -3.00 -7.02 -6.23
CA ALA A 139 -2.39 -5.99 -7.07
C ALA A 139 -3.12 -4.64 -6.94
N LEU A 140 -4.46 -4.64 -6.91
CA LEU A 140 -5.28 -3.45 -6.73
C LEU A 140 -4.99 -2.75 -5.38
N PHE A 141 -5.05 -3.47 -4.25
CA PHE A 141 -4.81 -2.85 -2.94
C PHE A 141 -3.36 -2.39 -2.76
N THR A 142 -2.43 -3.08 -3.40
CA THR A 142 -1.02 -2.64 -3.47
C THR A 142 -0.88 -1.36 -4.28
N PHE A 143 -1.57 -1.27 -5.41
CA PHE A 143 -1.60 -0.07 -6.26
C PHE A 143 -2.21 1.12 -5.51
N GLN A 144 -3.40 0.96 -4.92
CA GLN A 144 -4.13 2.03 -4.23
C GLN A 144 -3.36 2.64 -3.04
N ASN A 145 -2.62 1.80 -2.30
CA ASN A 145 -1.74 2.25 -1.21
C ASN A 145 -0.70 3.31 -1.64
N HIS A 146 -0.34 3.37 -2.91
CA HIS A 146 0.64 4.33 -3.44
C HIS A 146 0.02 5.62 -4.00
N PHE A 147 -1.32 5.75 -3.97
CA PHE A 147 -2.04 6.95 -4.44
C PHE A 147 -2.78 7.67 -3.32
N THR A 148 -3.21 6.96 -2.27
CA THR A 148 -3.92 7.59 -1.17
C THR A 148 -3.00 8.52 -0.36
N SER A 149 -3.44 9.75 -0.13
CA SER A 149 -2.84 10.63 0.90
C SER A 149 -3.68 10.67 2.18
N ASP A 150 -4.77 9.90 2.21
CA ASP A 150 -5.59 9.69 3.39
C ASP A 150 -4.97 8.54 4.22
N PRO A 151 -4.57 8.82 5.47
CA PRO A 151 -4.03 7.83 6.40
C PRO A 151 -4.94 6.63 6.65
N ASP A 152 -6.25 6.83 6.78
CA ASP A 152 -7.20 5.77 7.13
C ASP A 152 -7.41 4.83 5.95
N LEU A 153 -7.50 5.37 4.73
CA LEU A 153 -7.51 4.57 3.51
C LEU A 153 -6.20 3.82 3.31
N PHE A 154 -5.05 4.40 3.64
CA PHE A 154 -3.76 3.71 3.59
C PHE A 154 -3.76 2.49 4.53
N VAL A 155 -4.27 2.64 5.76
CA VAL A 155 -4.36 1.53 6.70
C VAL A 155 -5.31 0.45 6.18
N LEU A 156 -6.49 0.84 5.69
CA LEU A 156 -7.47 -0.08 5.13
C LEU A 156 -6.89 -0.88 3.97
N PHE A 157 -6.27 -0.23 2.98
CA PHE A 157 -5.65 -0.91 1.86
C PHE A 157 -4.49 -1.79 2.29
N THR A 158 -3.74 -1.40 3.33
CA THR A 158 -2.69 -2.26 3.90
C THR A 158 -3.27 -3.54 4.51
N GLN A 159 -4.37 -3.44 5.26
CA GLN A 159 -5.06 -4.61 5.83
C GLN A 159 -5.66 -5.50 4.73
N LEU A 160 -6.33 -4.93 3.74
CA LEU A 160 -6.89 -5.67 2.60
C LEU A 160 -5.80 -6.34 1.75
N LYS A 161 -4.65 -5.70 1.59
CA LYS A 161 -3.47 -6.31 0.93
C LYS A 161 -2.96 -7.53 1.69
N VAL A 162 -2.86 -7.45 3.02
CA VAL A 162 -2.45 -8.58 3.86
C VAL A 162 -3.49 -9.71 3.77
N LEU A 163 -4.78 -9.39 3.90
CA LEU A 163 -5.84 -10.38 3.77
C LEU A 163 -5.82 -11.10 2.42
N THR A 164 -5.72 -10.33 1.32
CA THR A 164 -5.63 -10.91 -0.03
C THR A 164 -4.39 -11.75 -0.23
N SER A 165 -3.25 -11.42 0.39
CA SER A 165 -2.06 -12.27 0.33
C SER A 165 -2.26 -13.63 1.00
N VAL A 166 -2.97 -13.68 2.12
CA VAL A 166 -3.31 -14.95 2.80
C VAL A 166 -4.28 -15.77 1.93
N VAL A 167 -5.33 -15.13 1.41
CA VAL A 167 -6.30 -15.80 0.51
C VAL A 167 -5.60 -16.35 -0.74
N LEU A 168 -4.66 -15.60 -1.32
CA LEU A 168 -3.88 -16.02 -2.47
C LEU A 168 -3.09 -17.28 -2.19
N VAL A 169 -2.37 -17.34 -1.06
CA VAL A 169 -1.61 -18.54 -0.66
C VAL A 169 -2.54 -19.74 -0.46
N LEU A 170 -3.69 -19.55 0.18
CA LEU A 170 -4.67 -20.62 0.38
C LEU A 170 -5.24 -21.14 -0.95
N LEU A 171 -5.61 -20.23 -1.86
CA LEU A 171 -6.11 -20.60 -3.19
C LEU A 171 -5.04 -21.24 -4.07
N LEU A 172 -3.78 -20.83 -3.94
CA LEU A 172 -2.66 -21.46 -4.63
C LEU A 172 -2.50 -22.91 -4.17
N LEU A 173 -2.50 -23.14 -2.85
CA LEU A 173 -2.43 -24.49 -2.26
C LEU A 173 -3.61 -25.35 -2.72
N LEU A 174 -4.83 -24.80 -2.70
CA LEU A 174 -6.04 -25.51 -3.15
C LEU A 174 -5.99 -25.87 -4.64
N THR A 175 -5.48 -24.94 -5.47
CA THR A 175 -5.32 -25.16 -6.92
C THR A 175 -4.27 -26.22 -7.20
N MET A 176 -3.10 -26.15 -6.54
CA MET A 176 -2.05 -27.17 -6.63
C MET A 176 -2.57 -28.53 -6.18
N TYR A 177 -3.30 -28.57 -5.08
CA TYR A 177 -3.91 -29.80 -4.60
C TYR A 177 -4.84 -30.39 -5.66
N LYS A 178 -5.72 -29.58 -6.26
CA LYS A 178 -6.64 -30.07 -7.29
C LYS A 178 -5.95 -30.51 -8.58
N LEU A 179 -4.82 -29.90 -8.91
CA LEU A 179 -4.01 -30.21 -10.09
C LEU A 179 -3.33 -31.58 -9.96
N PHE A 180 -2.75 -31.87 -8.79
CA PHE A 180 -1.96 -33.08 -8.58
C PHE A 180 -2.74 -34.24 -7.94
N TYR A 181 -3.83 -33.97 -7.20
CA TYR A 181 -4.60 -34.99 -6.50
C TYR A 181 -6.03 -35.11 -7.06
N PRO A 182 -6.43 -36.30 -7.56
CA PRO A 182 -7.76 -36.48 -8.15
C PRO A 182 -8.92 -36.34 -7.14
N LYS A 183 -8.70 -36.59 -5.84
CA LYS A 183 -9.72 -36.51 -4.77
C LYS A 183 -9.20 -35.69 -3.59
N LEU A 184 -9.99 -34.71 -3.09
CA LEU A 184 -9.73 -34.00 -1.84
C LEU A 184 -9.68 -35.01 -0.67
N PRO A 185 -8.72 -34.91 0.27
CA PRO A 185 -8.73 -35.76 1.44
C PRO A 185 -9.92 -35.29 2.25
N LYS A 186 -10.93 -36.15 2.40
CA LYS A 186 -11.97 -35.90 3.39
C LYS A 186 -11.25 -35.92 4.73
N LEU A 187 -11.15 -34.78 5.41
CA LEU A 187 -10.75 -34.73 6.81
C LEU A 187 -11.85 -35.44 7.61
N ILE A 188 -11.81 -36.77 7.60
CA ILE A 188 -12.51 -37.61 8.55
C ILE A 188 -11.57 -37.65 9.75
N PHE A 189 -11.70 -36.66 10.64
CA PHE A 189 -11.23 -36.83 11.99
C PHE A 189 -12.12 -37.91 12.63
N LEU A 190 -11.48 -39.02 12.97
CA LEU A 190 -11.96 -39.99 13.96
C LEU A 190 -12.08 -39.31 15.33
#